data_AF-A0A1Z8VXK6-F1
#
_entry.id   AF-A0A1Z8VXK6-F1
#
_cell.length_a   1.000
_cell.length_b   1.000
_cell.length_c   1.000
_cell.angle_alpha   90.00
_cell.angle_beta   90.00
_cell.angle_gamma   90.00
#
_symmetry.space_group_name_H-M   'P 1'
#
loop_
_entity.id
_entity.type
_entity.pdbx_description
1 polymer ?
#
loop_
_entity_poly.entity_id
_entity_poly.type
_entity_poly.pdbx_seq_one_letter_code
_entity_poly.pdbx_strand_id
1 'polypeptide(L)'
;MPKFANSKNAYGISDRSGFRYRLGDMRKEWNGLLVGYDEYEMKHPQLDPHNRRADAESLKDPRPDRTETDVSVLLTLNPFKTGSSSSSTITVFERSHGRSASDTVRFRDISTFDGISKSVMENSSGFSIASVVDADHYTITVSDTATVGSINGGGGVASVGPVTLVN
;
A
#
# COMPACT_ATOMS: atom_id res chain seq x y z
N MET A 1 -32.20 -35.19 -18.96
CA MET A 1 -33.13 -34.50 -18.03
C MET A 1 -34.55 -34.95 -18.34
N PRO A 2 -35.35 -35.35 -17.34
CA PRO A 2 -36.77 -35.63 -17.55
C PRO A 2 -37.48 -34.33 -17.99
N LYS A 3 -38.36 -34.41 -19.00
CA LYS A 3 -39.14 -33.28 -19.51
C LYS A 3 -40.59 -33.41 -19.06
N PHE A 4 -41.21 -32.31 -18.68
CA PHE A 4 -42.66 -32.27 -18.46
C PHE A 4 -43.40 -32.47 -19.80
N ALA A 5 -44.63 -32.99 -19.74
CA ALA A 5 -45.47 -33.12 -20.92
C ALA A 5 -45.75 -31.75 -21.54
N ASN A 6 -45.80 -31.68 -22.88
CA ASN A 6 -45.95 -30.42 -23.65
C ASN A 6 -47.32 -29.71 -23.50
N SER A 7 -48.15 -30.09 -22.52
CA SER A 7 -49.44 -29.44 -22.21
C SER A 7 -50.40 -29.24 -23.39
N LYS A 8 -50.25 -29.99 -24.50
CA LYS A 8 -51.01 -29.81 -25.75
C LYS A 8 -52.53 -29.84 -25.57
N ASN A 9 -53.02 -30.69 -24.67
CA ASN A 9 -54.43 -30.85 -24.32
C ASN A 9 -54.71 -30.46 -22.85
N ALA A 10 -53.74 -29.86 -22.16
CA ALA A 10 -53.90 -29.49 -20.77
C ALA A 10 -54.55 -28.12 -20.66
N TYR A 11 -55.51 -28.00 -19.74
CA TYR A 11 -56.16 -26.75 -19.41
C TYR A 11 -55.76 -26.33 -18.00
N GLY A 12 -55.64 -25.03 -17.78
CA GLY A 12 -55.55 -24.42 -16.47
C GLY A 12 -56.71 -23.46 -16.24
N ILE A 13 -56.91 -23.09 -14.98
CA ILE A 13 -57.94 -22.15 -14.54
C ILE A 13 -57.23 -20.85 -14.16
N SER A 14 -57.70 -19.71 -14.65
CA SER A 14 -57.14 -18.41 -14.27
C SER A 14 -57.41 -18.15 -12.79
N ASP A 15 -56.36 -17.77 -12.06
CA ASP A 15 -56.47 -17.42 -10.64
C ASP A 15 -57.23 -16.10 -10.40
N ARG A 16 -57.44 -15.29 -11.45
CA ARG A 16 -58.12 -13.99 -11.36
C ARG A 16 -59.61 -14.08 -11.70
N SER A 17 -59.95 -14.73 -12.81
CA SER A 17 -61.32 -14.79 -13.34
C SER A 17 -62.00 -16.14 -13.18
N GLY A 18 -61.24 -17.20 -12.88
CA GLY A 18 -61.75 -18.57 -12.86
C GLY A 18 -62.06 -19.17 -14.25
N PHE A 19 -61.75 -18.46 -15.34
CA PHE A 19 -61.97 -18.98 -16.69
C PHE A 19 -60.93 -20.05 -17.08
N ARG A 20 -61.35 -20.96 -17.96
CA ARG A 20 -60.51 -22.06 -18.44
C ARG A 20 -59.70 -21.65 -19.67
N TYR A 21 -58.38 -21.70 -19.55
CA TYR A 21 -57.43 -21.43 -20.63
C TYR A 21 -56.59 -22.67 -20.95
N ARG A 22 -55.98 -22.72 -22.14
CA ARG A 22 -54.97 -23.73 -22.43
C ARG A 22 -53.75 -23.43 -21.56
N LEU A 23 -53.22 -24.46 -20.88
CA LEU A 23 -52.13 -24.27 -19.92
C LEU A 23 -50.86 -23.69 -20.56
N GLY A 24 -50.65 -23.94 -21.87
CA GLY A 24 -49.54 -23.36 -22.63
C GLY A 24 -49.67 -21.86 -22.94
N ASP A 25 -50.89 -21.31 -22.88
CA ASP A 25 -51.18 -19.91 -23.21
C ASP A 25 -51.31 -19.04 -21.96
N MET A 26 -51.38 -19.64 -20.77
CA MET A 26 -51.46 -18.93 -19.50
C MET A 26 -50.12 -18.29 -19.14
N ARG A 27 -50.17 -17.17 -18.42
CA ARG A 27 -48.99 -16.38 -18.04
C ARG A 27 -48.93 -16.20 -16.54
N LYS A 28 -47.72 -16.27 -15.99
CA LYS A 28 -47.48 -16.02 -14.57
C LYS A 28 -47.20 -14.54 -14.33
N GLU A 29 -48.00 -13.92 -13.48
CA GLU A 29 -47.83 -12.53 -13.08
C GLU A 29 -46.73 -12.37 -12.02
N TRP A 30 -46.33 -11.12 -11.80
CA TRP A 30 -45.30 -10.73 -10.83
C TRP A 30 -45.64 -11.08 -9.37
N ASN A 31 -46.93 -11.25 -9.06
CA ASN A 31 -47.47 -11.67 -7.77
C ASN A 31 -47.54 -13.20 -7.60
N GLY A 32 -47.16 -13.98 -8.63
CA GLY A 32 -47.16 -15.44 -8.62
C GLY A 32 -48.45 -16.10 -9.12
N LEU A 33 -49.49 -15.33 -9.45
CA LEU A 33 -50.75 -15.83 -10.01
C LEU A 33 -50.59 -16.29 -11.46
N LEU A 34 -51.32 -17.33 -11.85
CA LEU A 34 -51.38 -17.83 -13.23
C LEU A 34 -52.69 -17.37 -13.87
N VAL A 35 -52.59 -16.50 -14.89
CA VAL A 35 -53.74 -15.83 -15.51
C VAL A 35 -53.83 -16.08 -17.01
N GLY A 36 -55.00 -15.79 -17.59
CA GLY A 36 -55.20 -15.77 -19.04
C GLY A 36 -54.29 -14.74 -19.75
N TYR A 37 -54.04 -14.93 -21.04
CA TYR A 37 -53.18 -14.02 -21.81
C TYR A 37 -53.77 -12.61 -21.95
N ASP A 38 -55.10 -12.51 -21.91
CA ASP A 38 -55.93 -11.31 -21.98
C ASP A 38 -56.03 -10.59 -20.63
N GLU A 39 -55.87 -11.32 -19.54
CA GLU A 39 -55.90 -10.80 -18.17
C GLU A 39 -54.52 -10.40 -17.64
N TYR A 40 -53.45 -10.70 -18.38
CA TYR A 40 -52.07 -10.53 -17.95
C TYR A 40 -51.69 -9.05 -17.81
N GLU A 41 -51.33 -8.64 -16.59
CA GLU A 41 -50.81 -7.31 -16.32
C GLU A 41 -49.28 -7.30 -16.22
N MET A 42 -48.65 -6.37 -16.94
CA MET A 42 -47.20 -6.19 -16.90
C MET A 42 -46.78 -5.55 -15.57
N LYS A 43 -45.67 -6.04 -15.01
CA LYS A 43 -45.06 -5.46 -13.81
C LYS A 43 -44.66 -4.01 -14.07
N HIS A 44 -44.88 -3.12 -13.08
CA HIS A 44 -44.51 -1.71 -13.23
C HIS A 44 -42.99 -1.58 -13.50
N PRO A 45 -42.55 -0.79 -14.50
CA PRO A 45 -41.13 -0.73 -14.93
C PRO A 45 -40.14 -0.36 -13.82
N GLN A 46 -40.59 0.38 -12.79
CA GLN A 46 -39.76 0.73 -11.63
C GLN A 46 -39.45 -0.45 -10.70
N LEU A 47 -40.23 -1.52 -10.74
CA LEU A 47 -40.07 -2.68 -9.86
C LEU A 47 -39.18 -3.77 -10.46
N ASP A 48 -38.71 -3.62 -11.70
CA ASP A 48 -37.70 -4.49 -12.30
C ASP A 48 -36.30 -3.87 -12.14
N PRO A 49 -35.45 -4.45 -11.27
CA PRO A 49 -34.06 -4.06 -11.19
C PRO A 49 -33.41 -4.29 -12.54
N HIS A 50 -32.89 -3.21 -13.14
CA HIS A 50 -32.09 -3.36 -14.35
C HIS A 50 -30.83 -4.13 -13.99
N ASN A 51 -30.42 -5.07 -14.85
CA ASN A 51 -29.18 -5.80 -14.68
C ASN A 51 -28.01 -4.79 -14.73
N ARG A 52 -27.49 -4.42 -13.56
CA ARG A 52 -26.26 -3.62 -13.46
C ARG A 52 -25.11 -4.54 -13.83
N ARG A 53 -24.56 -4.35 -15.03
CA ARG A 53 -23.27 -4.94 -15.38
C ARG A 53 -22.22 -4.30 -14.47
N ALA A 54 -21.34 -5.12 -13.91
CA ALA A 54 -20.16 -4.61 -13.22
C ALA A 54 -19.37 -3.74 -14.20
N ASP A 55 -18.93 -2.58 -13.71
CA ASP A 55 -17.95 -1.75 -14.37
C ASP A 55 -16.68 -2.60 -14.62
N ALA A 56 -16.09 -2.47 -15.82
CA ALA A 56 -14.78 -3.01 -16.12
C ALA A 56 -13.66 -2.07 -15.63
N GLU A 57 -13.72 -1.60 -14.38
CA GLU A 57 -12.75 -0.64 -13.84
C GLU A 57 -11.42 -1.32 -13.46
N SER A 58 -11.32 -2.65 -13.59
CA SER A 58 -10.09 -3.38 -13.32
C SER A 58 -9.32 -3.64 -14.62
N LEU A 59 -8.17 -2.98 -14.75
CA LEU A 59 -7.19 -3.32 -15.78
C LEU A 59 -6.92 -4.82 -15.71
N LYS A 60 -7.14 -5.56 -16.79
CA LYS A 60 -6.88 -7.01 -16.82
C LYS A 60 -5.37 -7.20 -16.68
N ASP A 61 -4.95 -7.81 -15.57
CA ASP A 61 -3.56 -8.06 -15.18
C ASP A 61 -2.74 -6.78 -14.99
N PRO A 62 -3.05 -5.96 -13.96
CA PRO A 62 -2.23 -4.79 -13.68
C PRO A 62 -0.82 -5.27 -13.31
N ARG A 63 0.20 -4.58 -13.81
CA ARG A 63 1.60 -4.77 -13.41
C ARG A 63 1.91 -3.74 -12.34
N PRO A 64 1.62 -4.03 -11.05
CA PRO A 64 1.96 -3.10 -9.98
C PRO A 64 3.47 -2.90 -9.93
N ASP A 65 3.88 -1.74 -9.44
CA ASP A 65 5.28 -1.45 -9.22
C ASP A 65 5.90 -2.48 -8.28
N ARG A 66 7.14 -2.86 -8.58
CA ARG A 66 7.92 -3.77 -7.74
C ARG A 66 8.42 -3.01 -6.51
N THR A 67 8.33 -3.62 -5.34
CA THR A 67 9.07 -3.16 -4.15
C THR A 67 10.57 -3.30 -4.40
N GLU A 68 11.29 -2.18 -4.39
CA GLU A 68 12.74 -2.17 -4.51
C GLU A 68 13.39 -2.75 -3.25
N THR A 69 14.53 -3.44 -3.43
CA THR A 69 15.33 -3.92 -2.31
C THR A 69 16.03 -2.76 -1.64
N ASP A 70 16.17 -2.83 -0.32
CA ASP A 70 16.98 -1.90 0.46
C ASP A 70 18.43 -1.83 -0.07
N VAL A 71 18.95 -0.62 -0.24
CA VAL A 71 20.32 -0.36 -0.71
C VAL A 71 20.99 0.68 0.20
N SER A 72 22.32 0.63 0.29
CA SER A 72 23.11 1.68 0.96
C SER A 72 23.60 2.73 -0.03
N VAL A 73 23.64 3.98 0.42
CA VAL A 73 24.10 5.15 -0.33
C VAL A 73 25.53 5.49 0.11
N LEU A 74 26.42 5.69 -0.86
CA LEU A 74 27.78 6.17 -0.60
C LEU A 74 27.75 7.67 -0.26
N LEU A 75 28.36 8.04 0.85
CA LEU A 75 28.47 9.43 1.29
C LEU A 75 29.68 10.13 0.65
N THR A 76 29.67 11.46 0.68
CA THR A 76 30.82 12.26 0.20
C THR A 76 32.01 12.18 1.18
N LEU A 77 33.16 12.71 0.76
CA LEU A 77 34.34 12.81 1.62
C LEU A 77 34.04 13.58 2.91
N ASN A 78 34.41 12.99 4.05
CA ASN A 78 34.23 13.53 5.40
C ASN A 78 32.82 14.06 5.67
N PRO A 79 31.80 13.19 5.61
CA PRO A 79 30.38 13.59 5.65
C PRO A 79 29.89 13.88 7.08
N PHE A 80 30.68 13.61 8.12
CA PHE A 80 30.28 13.80 9.52
C PHE A 80 30.95 15.03 10.11
N LYS A 81 30.17 15.90 10.74
CA LYS A 81 30.67 17.04 11.49
C LYS A 81 30.32 16.89 12.96
N THR A 82 31.31 16.95 13.84
CA THR A 82 31.06 16.97 15.29
C THR A 82 30.45 18.30 15.73
N GLY A 83 29.63 18.25 16.79
CA GLY A 83 29.18 19.44 17.53
C GLY A 83 30.31 20.14 18.27
N SER A 84 29.99 20.92 19.30
CA SER A 84 31.01 21.55 20.17
C SER A 84 31.87 20.50 20.90
N SER A 85 33.03 20.92 21.42
CA SER A 85 33.83 20.09 22.35
C SER A 85 32.94 19.44 23.41
N SER A 86 33.17 18.16 23.67
CA SER A 86 32.42 17.32 24.61
C SER A 86 30.94 17.09 24.25
N SER A 87 30.51 17.42 23.02
CA SER A 87 29.19 17.09 22.50
C SER A 87 29.15 15.69 21.89
N SER A 88 28.04 14.98 22.07
CA SER A 88 27.72 13.71 21.42
C SER A 88 26.85 13.86 20.16
N THR A 89 26.57 15.10 19.75
CA THR A 89 25.80 15.38 18.53
C THR A 89 26.73 15.38 17.32
N ILE A 90 26.33 14.65 16.28
CA ILE A 90 26.99 14.63 14.98
C ILE A 90 25.99 15.09 13.92
N THR A 91 26.39 16.07 13.11
CA THR A 91 25.67 16.44 11.90
C THR A 91 26.18 15.60 10.74
N VAL A 92 25.27 14.91 10.07
CA VAL A 92 25.56 14.06 8.92
C VAL A 92 25.16 14.81 7.65
N PHE A 93 26.04 14.82 6.66
CA PHE A 93 25.75 15.28 5.32
C PHE A 93 25.44 14.08 4.41
N GLU A 94 24.19 13.98 3.99
CA GLU A 94 23.70 13.02 3.02
C GLU A 94 22.80 13.76 2.03
N ARG A 95 23.26 13.91 0.79
CA ARG A 95 22.55 14.70 -0.20
C ARG A 95 21.16 14.12 -0.49
N SER A 96 20.14 14.97 -0.35
CA SER A 96 18.74 14.68 -0.68
C SER A 96 18.25 13.40 0.01
N HIS A 97 18.51 13.30 1.32
CA HIS A 97 18.29 12.06 2.07
C HIS A 97 16.81 11.65 2.18
N GLY A 98 15.86 12.59 2.07
CA GLY A 98 14.42 12.30 2.13
C GLY A 98 13.93 11.68 3.45
N ARG A 99 14.77 11.72 4.49
CA ARG A 99 14.52 11.14 5.82
C ARG A 99 13.80 12.09 6.76
N SER A 100 13.12 11.52 7.73
CA SER A 100 12.41 12.19 8.81
C SER A 100 13.10 11.98 10.16
N ALA A 101 12.72 12.77 11.16
CA ALA A 101 13.13 12.51 12.54
C ALA A 101 12.61 11.15 13.00
N SER A 102 13.39 10.46 13.82
CA SER A 102 13.17 9.07 14.29
C SER A 102 13.42 7.96 13.26
N ASP A 103 13.72 8.27 11.99
CA ASP A 103 14.17 7.24 11.05
C ASP A 103 15.51 6.64 11.52
N THR A 104 15.66 5.32 11.39
CA THR A 104 16.86 4.61 11.85
C THR A 104 17.80 4.32 10.68
N VAL A 105 19.06 4.71 10.84
CA VAL A 105 20.07 4.67 9.79
C VAL A 105 21.33 3.99 10.31
N ARG A 106 21.97 3.15 9.51
CA ARG A 106 23.22 2.48 9.87
C ARG A 106 24.33 2.95 8.95
N PHE A 107 25.42 3.38 9.56
CA PHE A 107 26.63 3.75 8.83
C PHE A 107 27.63 2.60 8.78
N ARG A 108 28.43 2.57 7.72
CA ARG A 108 29.46 1.57 7.45
C ARG A 108 30.68 2.23 6.80
N ASP A 109 31.83 1.57 6.90
CA ASP A 109 33.12 1.96 6.34
C ASP A 109 33.62 3.35 6.79
N ILE A 110 33.41 3.66 8.06
CA ILE A 110 33.77 4.93 8.69
C ILE A 110 35.22 4.92 9.18
N SER A 111 35.93 6.03 8.94
CA SER A 111 37.21 6.34 9.59
C SER A 111 36.99 7.13 10.88
N THR A 112 37.85 6.93 11.89
CA THR A 112 37.79 7.67 13.16
C THR A 112 38.02 9.17 12.95
N PHE A 113 37.40 10.01 13.79
CA PHE A 113 37.53 11.47 13.70
C PHE A 113 37.20 12.12 15.05
N ASP A 114 37.91 13.18 15.42
CA ASP A 114 37.61 14.07 16.58
C ASP A 114 37.23 13.35 17.89
N GLY A 115 37.86 12.21 18.19
CA GLY A 115 37.58 11.40 19.39
C GLY A 115 36.41 10.41 19.24
N ILE A 116 35.71 10.42 18.11
CA ILE A 116 34.65 9.47 17.78
C ILE A 116 35.27 8.20 17.17
N SER A 117 34.98 7.07 17.81
CA SER A 117 35.48 5.75 17.40
C SER A 117 34.66 5.14 16.26
N LYS A 118 35.33 4.33 15.43
CA LYS A 118 34.70 3.58 14.33
C LYS A 118 33.63 2.63 14.86
N SER A 119 33.92 1.93 15.95
CA SER A 119 33.00 0.96 16.57
C SER A 119 31.70 1.59 17.04
N VAL A 120 31.74 2.84 17.53
CA VAL A 120 30.52 3.56 17.89
C VAL A 120 29.74 3.92 16.65
N MET A 121 30.38 4.55 15.66
CA MET A 121 29.72 5.00 14.43
C MET A 121 29.18 3.85 13.54
N GLU A 122 29.69 2.64 13.66
CA GLU A 122 29.23 1.46 12.90
C GLU A 122 28.34 0.52 13.72
N ASN A 123 27.71 1.03 14.78
CA ASN A 123 26.81 0.25 15.64
C ASN A 123 25.78 -0.52 14.80
N SER A 124 25.69 -1.84 15.04
CA SER A 124 24.79 -2.73 14.30
C SER A 124 23.32 -2.37 14.44
N SER A 125 22.93 -1.74 15.56
CA SER A 125 21.55 -1.28 15.79
C SER A 125 21.21 -0.01 15.01
N GLY A 126 22.20 0.66 14.42
CA GLY A 126 22.03 1.95 13.77
C GLY A 126 21.78 3.10 14.75
N PHE A 127 21.39 4.24 14.19
CA PHE A 127 21.13 5.50 14.88
C PHE A 127 19.77 6.05 14.45
N SER A 128 18.96 6.43 15.41
CA SER A 128 17.76 7.21 15.13
C SER A 128 18.15 8.66 14.85
N ILE A 129 17.57 9.24 13.81
CA ILE A 129 17.75 10.65 13.46
C ILE A 129 17.11 11.50 14.57
N ALA A 130 17.93 12.31 15.24
CA ALA A 130 17.49 13.18 16.32
C ALA A 130 16.71 14.39 15.76
N SER A 131 17.22 15.01 14.69
CA SER A 131 16.53 16.08 13.98
C SER A 131 16.98 16.16 12.52
N VAL A 132 16.08 16.59 11.65
CA VAL A 132 16.40 16.95 10.26
C VAL A 132 16.69 18.45 10.23
N VAL A 133 17.86 18.83 9.74
CA VAL A 133 18.31 20.23 9.69
C VAL A 133 17.84 20.87 8.39
N ASP A 134 18.06 20.18 7.26
CA ASP A 134 17.62 20.57 5.93
C ASP A 134 17.49 19.33 5.03
N ALA A 135 17.43 19.50 3.70
CA ALA A 135 17.27 18.40 2.75
C ALA A 135 18.52 17.51 2.60
N ASP A 136 19.68 18.01 3.03
CA ASP A 136 20.99 17.36 2.89
C ASP A 136 21.64 17.05 4.25
N HIS A 137 21.10 17.58 5.35
CA HIS A 137 21.69 17.44 6.69
C HIS A 137 20.68 17.00 7.74
N TYR A 138 21.14 16.08 8.59
CA TYR A 138 20.42 15.67 9.79
C TYR A 138 21.39 15.42 10.94
N THR A 139 20.88 15.31 12.17
CA THR A 139 21.69 15.06 13.36
C THR A 139 21.40 13.68 13.96
N ILE A 140 22.44 13.08 14.51
CA ILE A 140 22.38 11.86 15.31
C ILE A 140 23.09 12.09 16.64
N THR A 141 22.77 11.26 17.62
CA THR A 141 23.47 11.22 18.90
C THR A 141 24.26 9.93 19.01
N VAL A 142 25.54 10.05 19.36
CA VAL A 142 26.44 8.92 19.58
C VAL A 142 26.78 8.76 21.07
N SER A 143 27.43 7.66 21.45
CA SER A 143 27.90 7.45 22.82
C SER A 143 29.26 8.11 23.10
N ASP A 144 30.06 8.35 22.06
CA ASP A 144 31.33 9.09 22.17
C ASP A 144 31.08 10.61 22.21
N THR A 145 32.11 11.38 22.55
CA THR A 145 32.02 12.85 22.54
C THR A 145 33.19 13.46 21.75
N ALA A 146 32.92 14.61 21.14
CA ALA A 146 33.91 15.36 20.38
C ALA A 146 35.07 15.82 21.28
N THR A 147 36.32 15.63 20.84
CA THR A 147 37.50 16.06 21.60
C THR A 147 37.78 17.56 21.43
N VAL A 148 37.76 18.04 20.19
CA VAL A 148 37.94 19.46 19.84
C VAL A 148 36.60 20.09 19.46
N GLY A 149 35.77 19.37 18.70
CA GLY A 149 34.50 19.85 18.19
C GLY A 149 34.59 20.64 16.88
N SER A 150 33.47 20.69 16.15
CA SER A 150 33.32 21.35 14.85
C SER A 150 34.27 20.83 13.76
N ILE A 151 34.72 19.58 13.87
CA ILE A 151 35.62 18.94 12.92
C ILE A 151 34.82 18.05 11.97
N ASN A 152 35.14 18.14 10.67
CA ASN A 152 34.62 17.23 9.66
C ASN A 152 35.49 15.97 9.58
N GLY A 153 34.86 14.79 9.46
CA GLY A 153 35.52 13.50 9.41
C GLY A 153 34.62 12.39 8.87
N GLY A 154 35.09 11.15 8.98
CA GLY A 154 34.39 9.97 8.45
C GLY A 154 35.10 9.25 7.31
N GLY A 155 36.13 9.86 6.72
CA GLY A 155 36.85 9.27 5.59
C GLY A 155 36.10 9.44 4.26
N GLY A 156 36.55 8.72 3.24
CA GLY A 156 36.09 8.91 1.85
C GLY A 156 35.20 7.81 1.27
N VAL A 157 34.93 6.74 2.03
CA VAL A 157 34.18 5.56 1.57
C VAL A 157 33.02 5.21 2.49
N ALA A 158 32.66 6.12 3.41
CA ALA A 158 31.55 5.89 4.33
C ALA A 158 30.24 5.73 3.56
N SER A 159 29.40 4.80 3.99
CA SER A 159 28.07 4.58 3.44
C SER A 159 27.00 4.61 4.52
N VAL A 160 25.77 4.90 4.13
CA VAL A 160 24.60 4.91 5.00
C VAL A 160 23.47 4.11 4.36
N GLY A 161 22.71 3.38 5.16
CA GLY A 161 21.55 2.65 4.67
C GLY A 161 20.74 2.07 5.82
N PRO A 162 19.71 1.27 5.51
CA PRO A 162 18.90 0.65 6.55
C PRO A 162 19.71 -0.39 7.33
N VAL A 163 19.25 -0.66 8.55
CA VAL A 163 19.86 -1.65 9.46
C VAL A 163 19.68 -3.08 8.92
N THR A 164 18.60 -3.33 8.19
CA THR A 164 18.22 -4.59 7.55
C THR A 164 19.20 -5.05 6.47
N LEU A 165 20.02 -4.14 5.92
CA LEU A 165 21.02 -4.48 4.93
C LEU A 165 22.16 -5.28 5.59
N VAL A 166 22.13 -6.59 5.36
CA VAL A 166 23.18 -7.52 5.77
C VAL A 166 24.21 -7.59 4.63
N ASN A 167 25.46 -7.29 4.94
CA ASN A 167 26.57 -7.40 4.00
C ASN A 167 26.91 -8.86 3.71
#